data_AF-A0A5J6XT65-F1
#
_entry.id   AF-A0A5J6XT65-F1
#
_cell.length_a   1.000
_cell.length_b   1.000
_cell.length_c   1.000
_cell.angle_alpha   90.00
_cell.angle_beta   90.00
_cell.angle_gamma   90.00
#
_symmetry.space_group_name_H-M   'P 1'
#
loop_
_entity.id
_entity.type
_entity.pdbx_description
1 polymer ?
#
loop_
_entity_poly.entity_id
_entity_poly.type
_entity_poly.pdbx_seq_one_letter_code
_entity_poly.pdbx_strand_id
1 'polypeptide(L)'
;MRKLSFKEVVQTFEKTQELADAPLTYIAVICWTIIGIAIFYHVIRDRRSLSSVAVGIRVISLAAVGFIAFHLYTNISEYDYSLDEEKWKQEYLLAYLDSQPEERLAIEQVEATNTDSDKAIPSMHLKKGSPTVHVKFLTIGKNGDKQEISTPVKIKHVQAETAPYLTYKTIEDELSNQYRDDMYYETTLYINQDSNLYK
;
A
#
# COMPACT_ATOMS: atom_id res chain seq x y z
N MET A 1 22.50 0.07 7.96
CA MET A 1 21.12 0.49 7.63
C MET A 1 20.43 0.89 8.91
N ARG A 2 19.70 2.02 8.92
CA ARG A 2 18.83 2.40 10.03
C ARG A 2 17.69 1.38 10.10
N LYS A 3 17.42 0.81 11.28
CA LYS A 3 16.21 0.01 11.49
C LYS A 3 15.01 0.95 11.48
N LEU A 4 14.12 0.78 10.51
CA LEU A 4 12.82 1.46 10.49
C LEU A 4 11.87 0.70 11.41
N SER A 5 11.10 1.43 12.20
CA SER A 5 10.03 0.85 13.01
C SER A 5 8.75 0.69 12.18
N PHE A 6 7.92 -0.30 12.53
CA PHE A 6 6.61 -0.47 11.88
C PHE A 6 5.75 0.79 11.99
N LYS A 7 5.80 1.47 13.14
CA LYS A 7 5.11 2.76 13.37
C LYS A 7 5.52 3.85 12.37
N GLU A 8 6.79 3.95 12.01
CA GLU A 8 7.26 4.90 11.00
C GLU A 8 6.69 4.55 9.61
N VAL A 9 6.57 3.26 9.27
CA VAL A 9 5.96 2.80 8.01
C VAL A 9 4.48 3.18 7.94
N VAL A 10 3.72 2.91 9.01
CA VAL A 10 2.29 3.24 9.11
C VAL A 10 2.07 4.73 8.97
N GLN A 11 2.77 5.55 9.76
CA GLN A 11 2.62 7.00 9.72
C GLN A 11 2.92 7.58 8.33
N THR A 12 3.89 7.00 7.62
CA THR A 12 4.27 7.47 6.28
C THR A 12 3.27 7.00 5.23
N PHE A 13 2.70 5.80 5.40
CA PHE A 13 1.65 5.27 4.54
C PHE A 13 0.37 6.11 4.63
N GLU A 14 -0.02 6.55 5.83
CA GLU A 14 -1.17 7.45 6.02
C GLU A 14 -1.00 8.76 5.23
N LYS A 15 0.19 9.38 5.28
CA LYS A 15 0.49 10.57 4.47
C LYS A 15 0.40 10.31 2.97
N THR A 16 0.80 9.11 2.53
CA THR A 16 0.64 8.70 1.14
C THR A 16 -0.82 8.52 0.76
N GLN A 17 -1.68 8.06 1.66
CA GLN A 17 -3.12 7.98 1.39
C GLN A 17 -3.77 9.36 1.28
N GLU A 18 -3.35 10.34 2.09
CA GLU A 18 -3.83 11.72 1.97
C GLU A 18 -3.60 12.29 0.55
N LEU A 19 -2.49 11.93 -0.09
CA LEU A 19 -2.21 12.33 -1.48
C LEU A 19 -3.21 11.74 -2.50
N ALA A 20 -3.86 10.61 -2.20
CA ALA A 20 -4.87 10.04 -3.08
C ALA A 20 -6.12 10.92 -3.18
N ASP A 21 -6.42 11.70 -2.14
CA ASP A 21 -7.53 12.66 -2.10
C ASP A 21 -7.15 14.03 -2.70
N ALA A 22 -5.87 14.27 -2.98
CA ALA A 22 -5.39 15.53 -3.55
C ALA A 22 -6.07 15.91 -4.89
N PRO A 23 -6.25 15.00 -5.88
CA PRO A 23 -6.95 15.33 -7.12
C PRO A 23 -8.39 15.81 -6.90
N LEU A 24 -9.12 15.18 -5.98
CA LEU A 24 -10.49 15.58 -5.63
C LEU A 24 -10.49 16.96 -4.97
N THR A 25 -9.52 17.21 -4.10
CA THR A 25 -9.34 18.51 -3.42
C THR A 25 -9.10 19.63 -4.45
N TYR A 26 -8.26 19.41 -5.46
CA TYR A 26 -8.05 20.39 -6.55
C TYR A 26 -9.33 20.69 -7.34
N ILE A 27 -10.08 19.65 -7.72
CA ILE A 27 -11.34 19.82 -8.44
C ILE A 27 -12.33 20.63 -7.58
N ALA A 28 -12.43 20.33 -6.29
CA ALA A 28 -13.28 21.06 -5.36
C ALA A 28 -12.90 22.54 -5.27
N VAL A 29 -11.59 22.89 -5.20
CA VAL A 29 -11.14 24.29 -5.22
C VAL A 29 -11.58 25.00 -6.48
N ILE A 30 -11.42 24.39 -7.66
CA ILE A 30 -11.82 24.98 -8.94
C ILE A 30 -13.34 25.24 -8.95
N CYS A 31 -14.15 24.26 -8.54
CA CYS A 31 -15.60 24.40 -8.46
C CYS A 31 -16.03 25.53 -7.53
N TRP A 32 -15.49 25.57 -6.30
CA TRP A 32 -15.81 26.61 -5.32
C TRP A 32 -15.34 28.00 -5.77
N THR A 33 -14.21 28.09 -6.47
CA THR A 33 -13.72 29.34 -7.05
C THR A 33 -14.69 29.86 -8.11
N ILE A 34 -15.19 29.01 -9.01
CA ILE A 34 -16.18 29.40 -10.03
C ILE A 34 -17.48 29.89 -9.38
N ILE A 35 -17.97 29.18 -8.36
CA ILE A 35 -19.17 29.57 -7.60
C ILE A 35 -18.95 30.94 -6.94
N GLY A 36 -17.78 31.15 -6.32
CA GLY A 36 -17.40 32.42 -5.71
C GLY A 36 -17.42 33.57 -6.71
N ILE A 37 -16.84 33.38 -7.90
CA ILE A 37 -16.83 34.37 -8.99
C ILE A 37 -18.27 34.70 -9.44
N ALA A 38 -19.13 33.69 -9.59
CA ALA A 38 -20.52 33.90 -9.99
C ALA A 38 -21.31 34.72 -8.95
N ILE A 39 -21.17 34.38 -7.66
CA ILE A 39 -21.80 35.15 -6.57
C ILE A 39 -21.26 36.57 -6.54
N PHE A 40 -19.93 36.74 -6.68
CA PHE A 40 -19.30 38.06 -6.70
C PHE A 40 -19.79 38.93 -7.87
N TYR A 41 -19.90 38.36 -9.08
CA TYR A 41 -20.47 39.05 -10.23
C TYR A 41 -21.93 39.45 -9.98
N HIS A 42 -22.73 38.58 -9.37
CA HIS A 42 -24.11 38.88 -9.02
C HIS A 42 -24.22 40.00 -7.97
N VAL A 43 -23.30 40.05 -7.01
CA VAL A 43 -23.22 41.15 -6.02
C VAL A 43 -22.90 42.48 -6.70
N ILE A 44 -21.96 42.50 -7.65
CA ILE A 44 -21.54 43.73 -8.33
C ILE A 44 -22.59 44.24 -9.32
N ARG A 45 -23.23 43.35 -10.08
CA ARG A 45 -24.18 43.69 -11.14
C ARG A 45 -25.52 44.17 -10.59
N ASP A 46 -25.95 43.60 -9.47
CA ASP A 46 -27.34 43.74 -9.01
C ASP A 46 -27.51 44.86 -7.97
N ARG A 47 -26.91 46.04 -8.26
CA ARG A 47 -26.93 47.25 -7.39
C ARG A 47 -28.30 47.91 -7.26
N ARG A 48 -29.33 47.43 -7.98
CA ARG A 48 -30.66 48.08 -8.07
C ARG A 48 -31.72 47.51 -7.11
N SER A 49 -31.44 46.40 -6.42
CA SER A 49 -32.36 45.76 -5.46
C SER A 49 -31.69 45.68 -4.08
N LEU A 50 -31.63 46.81 -3.37
CA LEU A 50 -31.02 46.94 -2.04
C LEU A 50 -32.06 46.66 -0.94
N SER A 51 -32.61 45.46 -0.91
CA SER A 51 -33.16 44.95 0.35
C SER A 51 -31.99 44.57 1.27
N SER A 52 -31.96 45.11 2.49
CA SER A 52 -30.91 44.83 3.49
C SER A 52 -30.75 43.34 3.76
N VAL A 53 -31.86 42.58 3.69
CA VAL A 53 -31.88 41.12 3.85
C VAL A 53 -31.17 40.43 2.68
N ALA A 54 -31.43 40.87 1.44
CA ALA A 54 -30.82 40.28 0.24
C ALA A 54 -29.30 40.55 0.18
N VAL A 55 -28.86 41.73 0.64
CA VAL A 55 -27.43 42.05 0.76
C VAL A 55 -26.77 41.19 1.84
N GLY A 56 -27.40 41.03 3.00
CA GLY A 56 -26.89 40.19 4.09
C GLY A 56 -26.69 38.73 3.66
N ILE A 57 -27.67 38.14 2.98
CA ILE A 57 -27.57 36.77 2.44
C ILE A 57 -26.39 36.65 1.47
N ARG A 58 -26.23 37.60 0.55
CA ARG A 58 -25.14 37.56 -0.44
C ARG A 58 -23.75 37.66 0.21
N VAL A 59 -23.58 38.52 1.21
CA VAL A 59 -22.32 38.67 1.94
C VAL A 59 -21.99 37.41 2.73
N ILE A 60 -22.98 36.82 3.42
CA ILE A 60 -22.81 35.56 4.16
C ILE A 60 -22.44 34.42 3.21
N SER A 61 -23.13 34.29 2.07
CA SER A 61 -22.81 33.28 1.07
C SER A 61 -21.40 33.45 0.50
N LEU A 62 -20.98 34.69 0.22
CA LEU A 62 -19.62 34.97 -0.25
C LEU A 62 -18.56 34.63 0.81
N ALA A 63 -18.82 34.95 2.08
CA ALA A 63 -17.96 34.60 3.19
C ALA A 63 -17.85 33.08 3.38
N ALA A 64 -18.97 32.35 3.26
CA ALA A 64 -18.98 30.89 3.32
C ALA A 64 -18.16 30.25 2.20
N VAL A 65 -18.33 30.72 0.95
CA VAL A 65 -17.52 30.25 -0.18
C VAL A 65 -16.04 30.57 0.02
N GLY A 66 -15.73 31.77 0.49
CA GLY A 66 -14.35 32.18 0.80
C GLY A 66 -13.72 31.30 1.88
N PHE A 67 -14.47 30.95 2.92
CA PHE A 67 -14.02 30.05 3.98
C PHE A 67 -13.74 28.63 3.45
N ILE A 68 -14.65 28.08 2.64
CA ILE A 68 -14.47 26.75 2.04
C ILE A 68 -13.26 26.72 1.10
N ALA A 69 -13.13 27.73 0.23
CA ALA A 69 -11.99 27.84 -0.69
C ALA A 69 -10.66 27.99 0.06
N PHE A 70 -10.63 28.79 1.13
CA PHE A 70 -9.46 28.96 1.99
C PHE A 70 -9.06 27.65 2.67
N HIS A 71 -10.03 26.94 3.27
CA HIS A 71 -9.79 25.65 3.91
C HIS A 71 -9.25 24.59 2.94
N LEU A 72 -9.81 24.51 1.73
CA LEU A 72 -9.32 23.57 0.72
C LEU A 72 -7.92 23.96 0.23
N TYR A 73 -7.60 25.25 0.15
CA TYR A 73 -6.27 25.73 -0.22
C TYR A 73 -5.21 25.38 0.84
N THR A 74 -5.54 25.52 2.13
CA THR A 74 -4.62 25.11 3.21
C THR A 74 -4.33 23.62 3.16
N ASN A 75 -5.36 22.78 2.93
CA ASN A 75 -5.16 21.33 2.80
C ASN A 75 -4.26 20.99 1.61
N ILE A 76 -4.40 21.70 0.47
CA ILE A 76 -3.51 21.51 -0.68
C ILE A 76 -2.05 21.82 -0.33
N SER A 77 -1.82 22.90 0.44
CA SER A 77 -0.47 23.32 0.80
C SER A 77 0.24 22.37 1.78
N GLU A 78 -0.53 21.53 2.49
CA GLU A 78 -0.01 20.55 3.43
C GLU A 78 0.39 19.23 2.75
N TYR A 79 -0.07 18.97 1.52
CA TYR A 79 0.32 17.77 0.78
C TYR A 79 1.80 17.76 0.43
N ASP A 80 2.52 16.75 0.93
CA ASP A 80 3.90 16.48 0.56
C ASP A 80 3.96 15.59 -0.69
N TYR A 81 3.86 16.22 -1.87
CA TYR A 81 3.99 15.52 -3.16
C TYR A 81 5.37 14.87 -3.39
N SER A 82 6.34 15.11 -2.51
CA SER A 82 7.61 14.41 -2.59
C SER A 82 7.52 12.97 -2.08
N LEU A 83 6.40 12.54 -1.48
CA LEU A 83 6.19 11.23 -0.86
C LEU A 83 5.04 10.46 -1.54
N ASP A 84 5.26 9.99 -2.77
CA ASP A 84 4.31 9.14 -3.48
C ASP A 84 4.38 7.65 -3.04
N GLU A 85 3.47 6.82 -3.56
CA GLU A 85 3.39 5.39 -3.25
C GLU A 85 4.67 4.62 -3.63
N GLU A 86 5.29 4.95 -4.76
CA GLU A 86 6.50 4.27 -5.20
C GLU A 86 7.65 4.58 -4.24
N LYS A 87 7.81 5.85 -3.87
CA LYS A 87 8.85 6.29 -2.95
C LYS A 87 8.61 5.77 -1.53
N TRP A 88 7.38 5.81 -1.03
CA TRP A 88 7.01 5.20 0.25
C TRP A 88 7.41 3.71 0.27
N LYS A 89 7.05 2.96 -0.78
CA LYS A 89 7.37 1.53 -0.87
C LYS A 89 8.88 1.27 -0.85
N GLN A 90 9.67 2.08 -1.56
CA GLN A 90 11.12 1.92 -1.63
C GLN A 90 11.84 2.33 -0.34
N GLU A 91 11.51 3.51 0.18
CA GLU A 91 12.26 4.12 1.28
C GLU A 91 11.81 3.62 2.66
N TYR A 92 10.56 3.15 2.79
CA TYR A 92 9.96 2.76 4.07
C TYR A 92 9.62 1.28 4.12
N LEU A 93 8.68 0.79 3.28
CA LEU A 93 8.19 -0.60 3.38
C LEU A 93 9.30 -1.62 3.11
N LEU A 94 10.04 -1.46 2.01
CA LEU A 94 11.15 -2.35 1.65
C LEU A 94 12.27 -2.31 2.68
N ALA A 95 12.63 -1.12 3.15
CA ALA A 95 13.68 -0.95 4.15
C ALA A 95 13.28 -1.52 5.52
N TYR A 96 12.00 -1.41 5.89
CA TYR A 96 11.42 -2.07 7.06
C TYR A 96 11.54 -3.59 6.92
N LEU A 97 11.04 -4.17 5.83
CA LEU A 97 11.15 -5.61 5.58
C LEU A 97 12.60 -6.08 5.58
N ASP A 98 13.54 -5.32 5.03
CA ASP A 98 14.97 -5.63 5.08
C ASP A 98 15.56 -5.64 6.49
N SER A 99 14.94 -4.93 7.43
CA SER A 99 15.32 -4.96 8.85
C SER A 99 14.68 -6.10 9.65
N GLN A 100 13.61 -6.71 9.12
CA GLN A 100 12.93 -7.84 9.76
C GLN A 100 13.72 -9.15 9.61
N PRO A 101 13.63 -10.06 10.60
CA PRO A 101 14.22 -11.38 10.47
C PRO A 101 13.62 -12.11 9.26
N GLU A 102 14.47 -12.87 8.57
CA GLU A 102 14.03 -13.78 7.52
C GLU A 102 13.70 -15.13 8.18
N GLU A 103 12.44 -15.53 8.06
CA GLU A 103 11.96 -16.82 8.57
C GLU A 103 12.35 -17.94 7.61
N ARG A 104 12.61 -19.13 8.16
CA ARG A 104 13.00 -20.31 7.38
C ARG A 104 12.10 -21.49 7.70
N LEU A 105 11.48 -22.05 6.67
CA LEU A 105 10.70 -23.28 6.76
C LEU A 105 11.41 -24.41 6.04
N ALA A 106 11.58 -25.53 6.72
CA ALA A 106 12.04 -26.77 6.10
C ALA A 106 10.94 -27.34 5.21
N ILE A 107 11.33 -27.81 4.03
CA ILE A 107 10.41 -28.34 3.03
C ILE A 107 10.74 -29.82 2.78
N GLU A 108 9.76 -30.69 2.97
CA GLU A 108 9.92 -32.13 2.69
C GLU A 108 9.66 -32.45 1.22
N GLN A 109 8.62 -31.84 0.65
CA GLN A 109 8.15 -32.10 -0.71
C GLN A 109 7.69 -30.78 -1.34
N VAL A 110 7.95 -30.62 -2.64
CA VAL A 110 7.49 -29.51 -3.46
C VAL A 110 6.74 -30.11 -4.64
N GLU A 111 5.71 -29.42 -5.12
CA GLU A 111 5.04 -29.70 -6.37
C GLU A 111 4.75 -28.35 -7.04
N ALA A 112 5.17 -28.19 -8.29
CA ALA A 112 4.80 -27.00 -9.05
C ALA A 112 3.33 -27.12 -9.46
N THR A 113 2.52 -26.09 -9.17
CA THR A 113 1.10 -26.08 -9.51
C THR A 113 0.76 -24.83 -10.32
N ASN A 114 -0.20 -24.96 -11.23
CA ASN A 114 -0.76 -23.82 -11.96
C ASN A 114 -2.08 -23.33 -11.33
N THR A 115 -2.46 -23.86 -10.17
CA THR A 115 -3.79 -23.65 -9.58
C THR A 115 -3.67 -22.98 -8.22
N ASP A 116 -4.40 -21.87 -8.05
CA ASP A 116 -4.65 -21.29 -6.74
C ASP A 116 -5.45 -22.29 -5.90
N SER A 117 -4.84 -22.74 -4.82
CA SER A 117 -5.47 -23.57 -3.79
C SER A 117 -6.28 -22.67 -2.85
N ASP A 118 -7.44 -23.13 -2.37
CA ASP A 118 -8.22 -22.44 -1.32
C ASP A 118 -7.41 -22.23 -0.02
N LYS A 119 -6.27 -22.92 0.15
CA LYS A 119 -5.34 -22.79 1.27
C LYS A 119 -4.02 -22.09 0.89
N ALA A 120 -4.01 -21.32 -0.19
CA ALA A 120 -2.82 -20.59 -0.60
C ALA A 120 -2.56 -19.41 0.35
N ILE A 121 -1.34 -19.32 0.87
CA ILE A 121 -0.85 -18.13 1.55
C ILE A 121 -0.47 -17.13 0.46
N PRO A 122 -1.08 -15.94 0.41
CA PRO A 122 -0.71 -14.93 -0.57
C PRO A 122 0.74 -14.49 -0.37
N SER A 123 1.44 -14.24 -1.48
CA SER A 123 2.85 -13.83 -1.47
C SER A 123 3.04 -12.56 -2.28
N MET A 124 3.86 -11.64 -1.77
CA MET A 124 4.18 -10.38 -2.44
C MET A 124 5.69 -10.18 -2.56
N HIS A 125 6.10 -9.83 -3.78
CA HIS A 125 7.47 -9.46 -4.10
C HIS A 125 7.53 -7.97 -4.41
N LEU A 126 8.13 -7.22 -3.49
CA LEU A 126 8.26 -5.77 -3.58
C LEU A 126 9.53 -5.38 -4.35
N LYS A 127 10.58 -6.20 -4.26
CA LYS A 127 11.82 -6.06 -5.03
C LYS A 127 11.59 -6.55 -6.45
N LYS A 128 11.93 -5.70 -7.43
CA LYS A 128 11.97 -6.07 -8.86
C LYS A 128 12.87 -7.30 -9.03
N GLY A 129 12.40 -8.32 -9.75
CA GLY A 129 13.12 -9.57 -9.94
C GLY A 129 12.34 -10.63 -10.71
N SER A 130 12.96 -11.81 -10.82
CA SER A 130 12.55 -13.00 -11.56
C SER A 130 11.07 -13.40 -11.41
N PRO A 131 10.49 -14.09 -12.42
CA PRO A 131 9.11 -14.57 -12.35
C PRO A 131 8.89 -15.48 -11.14
N THR A 132 7.71 -15.38 -10.55
CA THR A 132 7.25 -16.23 -9.46
C THR A 132 6.56 -17.46 -10.02
N VAL A 133 6.74 -18.59 -9.35
CA VAL A 133 6.06 -19.86 -9.66
C VAL A 133 5.20 -20.23 -8.47
N HIS A 134 3.97 -20.68 -8.72
CA HIS A 134 3.13 -21.24 -7.67
C HIS A 134 3.61 -22.65 -7.33
N VAL A 135 3.88 -22.86 -6.04
CA VAL A 135 4.28 -24.16 -5.53
C VAL A 135 3.33 -24.59 -4.44
N LYS A 136 3.07 -25.89 -4.37
CA LYS A 136 2.57 -26.56 -3.17
C LYS A 136 3.75 -27.22 -2.49
N PHE A 137 3.79 -27.16 -1.18
CA PHE A 137 4.80 -27.85 -0.42
C PHE A 137 4.26 -28.38 0.89
N LEU A 138 4.84 -29.49 1.30
CA LEU A 138 4.59 -30.10 2.59
C LEU A 138 5.66 -29.60 3.57
N THR A 139 5.22 -28.93 4.63
CA THR A 139 6.08 -28.48 5.73
C THR A 139 5.69 -29.18 7.03
N ILE A 140 6.64 -29.22 7.96
CA ILE A 140 6.41 -29.71 9.32
C ILE A 140 6.18 -28.47 10.20
N GLY A 141 4.96 -28.31 10.70
CA GLY A 141 4.63 -27.22 11.61
C GLY A 141 5.39 -27.32 12.93
N LYS A 142 5.37 -26.25 13.74
CA LYS A 142 6.05 -26.18 15.05
C LYS A 142 5.67 -27.32 16.01
N ASN A 143 4.49 -27.92 15.83
CA ASN A 143 3.97 -29.02 16.65
C ASN A 143 4.27 -30.42 16.07
N GLY A 144 5.00 -30.52 14.95
CA GLY A 144 5.27 -31.78 14.26
C GLY A 144 4.18 -32.21 13.26
N ASP A 145 3.07 -31.46 13.16
CA ASP A 145 2.01 -31.73 12.20
C ASP A 145 2.45 -31.37 10.78
N LYS A 146 2.18 -32.27 9.83
CA LYS A 146 2.42 -32.02 8.40
C LYS A 146 1.33 -31.10 7.87
N GLN A 147 1.74 -29.97 7.29
CA GLN A 147 0.85 -29.00 6.68
C GLN A 147 1.20 -28.83 5.20
N GLU A 148 0.19 -28.91 4.36
CA GLU A 148 0.30 -28.56 2.96
C GLU A 148 -0.02 -27.07 2.81
N ILE A 149 0.94 -26.33 2.23
CA ILE A 149 0.84 -24.89 2.00
C ILE A 149 1.07 -24.64 0.52
N SER A 150 0.35 -23.69 -0.06
CA SER A 150 0.61 -23.20 -1.41
C SER A 150 0.97 -21.72 -1.37
N THR A 151 1.98 -21.31 -2.14
CA THR A 151 2.33 -19.89 -2.23
C THR A 151 3.13 -19.61 -3.52
N PRO A 152 3.03 -18.39 -4.10
CA PRO A 152 3.97 -17.92 -5.12
C PRO A 152 5.38 -17.74 -4.55
N VAL A 153 6.38 -18.29 -5.22
CA VAL A 153 7.79 -18.21 -4.79
C VAL A 153 8.73 -17.81 -5.92
N LYS A 154 9.83 -17.14 -5.57
CA LYS A 154 11.03 -17.07 -6.41
C LYS A 154 11.84 -18.36 -6.20
N ILE A 155 12.28 -19.00 -7.27
CA ILE A 155 13.11 -20.21 -7.18
C ILE A 155 14.59 -19.82 -7.23
N LYS A 156 15.37 -20.32 -6.26
CA LYS A 156 16.83 -20.16 -6.21
C LYS A 156 17.51 -21.51 -6.04
N HIS A 157 18.42 -21.82 -6.94
CA HIS A 157 19.17 -23.07 -6.88
C HIS A 157 20.30 -22.98 -5.86
N VAL A 158 20.45 -24.01 -5.03
CA VAL A 158 21.51 -24.16 -4.02
C VAL A 158 22.35 -25.40 -4.30
N GLN A 159 23.46 -25.55 -3.55
CA GLN A 159 24.37 -26.68 -3.66
C GLN A 159 23.69 -28.02 -3.35
N ALA A 160 24.26 -29.10 -3.89
CA ALA A 160 23.62 -30.41 -3.91
C ALA A 160 23.23 -30.98 -2.54
N GLU A 161 24.00 -30.68 -1.51
CA GLU A 161 23.80 -31.26 -0.19
C GLU A 161 22.84 -30.44 0.69
N THR A 162 22.33 -29.32 0.17
CA THR A 162 21.44 -28.45 0.94
C THR A 162 20.01 -28.94 0.84
N ALA A 163 19.44 -29.36 1.98
CA ALA A 163 18.03 -29.70 2.07
C ALA A 163 17.15 -28.52 1.62
N PRO A 164 16.06 -28.74 0.87
CA PRO A 164 15.18 -27.68 0.41
C PRO A 164 14.57 -26.88 1.55
N TYR A 165 14.46 -25.58 1.36
CA TYR A 165 13.83 -24.70 2.36
C TYR A 165 13.20 -23.49 1.69
N LEU A 166 12.17 -22.96 2.36
CA LEU A 166 11.54 -21.70 2.02
C LEU A 166 12.06 -20.62 2.95
N THR A 167 12.33 -19.44 2.40
CA THR A 167 12.43 -18.23 3.22
C THR A 167 11.33 -17.25 2.89
N TYR A 168 10.91 -16.49 3.89
CA TYR A 168 9.90 -15.46 3.77
C TYR A 168 10.05 -14.45 4.90
N LYS A 169 9.36 -13.33 4.74
CA LYS A 169 9.20 -12.30 5.78
C LYS A 169 7.73 -12.05 6.01
N THR A 170 7.41 -11.54 7.18
CA THR A 170 6.07 -11.08 7.54
C THR A 170 6.15 -9.62 7.97
N ILE A 171 5.01 -8.95 7.94
CA ILE A 171 4.82 -7.68 8.65
C ILE A 171 4.13 -7.96 9.99
N GLU A 172 4.18 -7.02 10.92
CA GLU A 172 3.65 -7.23 12.27
C GLU A 172 2.11 -7.21 12.30
N ASP A 173 1.50 -6.21 11.66
CA ASP A 173 0.04 -6.03 11.59
C ASP A 173 -0.38 -5.67 10.15
N GLU A 174 -1.68 -5.83 9.85
CA GLU A 174 -2.27 -5.39 8.58
C GLU A 174 -2.11 -3.87 8.41
N LEU A 175 -1.43 -3.46 7.34
CA LEU A 175 -1.26 -2.06 6.97
C LEU A 175 -2.40 -1.59 6.04
N SER A 176 -2.81 -2.44 5.11
CA SER A 176 -3.93 -2.21 4.21
C SER A 176 -4.40 -3.53 3.59
N ASN A 177 -5.53 -3.50 2.88
CA ASN A 177 -6.01 -4.64 2.09
C ASN A 177 -4.97 -5.23 1.13
N GLN A 178 -3.99 -4.43 0.70
CA GLN A 178 -2.90 -4.84 -0.20
C GLN A 178 -1.67 -5.34 0.57
N TYR A 179 -1.44 -4.87 1.78
CA TYR A 179 -0.28 -5.20 2.61
C TYR A 179 -0.75 -5.74 3.96
N ARG A 180 -0.95 -7.05 4.04
CA ARG A 180 -1.55 -7.73 5.19
C ARG A 180 -0.55 -8.55 6.00
N ASP A 181 -0.90 -8.82 7.25
CA ASP A 181 -0.12 -9.61 8.21
C ASP A 181 -0.11 -11.12 7.91
N ASP A 182 -1.12 -11.63 7.22
CA ASP A 182 -1.25 -13.04 6.83
C ASP A 182 -0.54 -13.39 5.49
N MET A 183 0.24 -12.45 4.94
CA MET A 183 0.96 -12.62 3.67
C MET A 183 2.44 -12.90 3.87
N TYR A 184 3.03 -13.63 2.92
CA TYR A 184 4.48 -13.79 2.82
C TYR A 184 5.11 -12.72 1.94
N TYR A 185 6.22 -12.14 2.40
CA TYR A 185 6.99 -11.14 1.67
C TYR A 185 8.35 -11.68 1.27
N GLU A 186 8.75 -11.39 0.02
CA GLU A 186 10.01 -11.84 -0.58
C GLU A 186 10.27 -13.35 -0.51
N THR A 187 9.20 -14.13 -0.68
CA THR A 187 9.20 -15.59 -0.56
C THR A 187 10.13 -16.29 -1.55
N THR A 188 11.18 -16.94 -1.07
CA THR A 188 12.17 -17.62 -1.92
C THR A 188 12.26 -19.10 -1.56
N LEU A 189 12.05 -19.96 -2.55
CA LEU A 189 12.26 -21.40 -2.45
C LEU A 189 13.69 -21.73 -2.88
N TYR A 190 14.45 -22.30 -1.95
CA TYR A 190 15.81 -22.78 -2.17
C TYR A 190 15.78 -24.29 -2.42
N ILE A 191 16.19 -24.69 -3.63
CA ILE A 191 16.09 -26.06 -4.12
C ILE A 191 17.45 -26.50 -4.68
N ASN A 192 17.87 -27.72 -4.37
CA ASN A 192 19.00 -28.36 -5.05
C ASN A 192 18.60 -28.79 -6.48
N GLN A 193 19.48 -28.55 -7.46
CA GLN A 193 19.37 -29.05 -8.84
C GLN A 193 19.11 -30.57 -8.96
N ASP A 194 19.61 -31.40 -8.04
CA ASP A 194 19.42 -32.88 -8.07
C ASP A 194 18.18 -33.36 -7.31
N SER A 195 17.38 -32.44 -6.77
CA SER A 195 16.24 -32.85 -5.97
C SER A 195 15.11 -33.40 -6.87
N ASN A 196 14.77 -34.67 -6.66
CA ASN A 196 13.60 -35.37 -7.23
C ASN A 196 12.25 -34.81 -6.70
N LEU A 197 12.19 -33.50 -6.46
CA LEU A 197 11.03 -32.77 -5.94
C LEU A 197 10.08 -32.32 -7.05
N TYR A 198 10.32 -32.72 -8.30
CA TYR A 198 9.31 -32.66 -9.34
C TYR A 198 8.70 -34.06 -9.43
N LYS A 199 7.58 -34.27 -8.75
CA LYS A 199 6.69 -35.40 -9.03
C LYS A 199 5.47 -34.91 -9.79
#